data_AF-H1DCN4-F1
#
_entry.id   AF-H1DCN4-F1
#
_cell.length_a   1.000
_cell.length_b   1.000
_cell.length_c   1.000
_cell.angle_alpha   90.00
_cell.angle_beta   90.00
_cell.angle_gamma   90.00
#
_symmetry.space_group_name_H-M   'P 1'
#
loop_
_entity.id
_entity.type
_entity.pdbx_description
1 polymer ?
#
loop_
_entity_poly.entity_id
_entity_poly.type
_entity_poly.pdbx_seq_one_letter_code
_entity_poly.pdbx_strand_id
1 'polypeptide(L)'
;MHNIRLEFEERYPELDFVPGIGDVRQKLRLDYAFRKWHPQVVFHAAAYKHVPLMDDNPCEAVLVNATGSRNVADKRIEYDVEMMVMVSTDKAVNPTNIMGCTKRLAEIYVQTQGVEIEQRRHCGYTKFVTTRFGNVLGSNSSVIPRFREQIAKGGPITVTRPEITHFFMAIPEACTPGCKNDRTGRTYPGRGYRNRIHGTETR
;
A
#
# COMPACT_ATOMS: atom_id res chain seq x y z
N MET A 1 7.43 -12.33 9.03
CA MET A 1 6.36 -12.54 10.05
C MET A 1 6.93 -13.01 11.37
N HIS A 2 7.66 -14.14 11.43
CA HIS A 2 8.24 -14.61 12.70
C HIS A 2 9.16 -13.59 13.37
N ASN A 3 10.13 -13.01 12.64
CA ASN A 3 11.04 -12.01 13.21
C ASN A 3 10.33 -10.73 13.67
N ILE A 4 9.26 -10.31 12.97
CA ILE A 4 8.46 -9.14 13.38
C ILE A 4 7.73 -9.43 14.69
N ARG A 5 7.21 -10.65 14.85
CA ARG A 5 6.59 -11.07 16.10
C ARG A 5 7.59 -11.00 17.26
N LEU A 6 8.77 -11.60 17.09
CA LEU A 6 9.82 -11.57 18.11
C LEU A 6 10.22 -10.12 18.45
N GLU A 7 10.41 -9.28 17.43
CA GLU A 7 10.74 -7.87 17.63
C GLU A 7 9.65 -7.13 18.44
N PHE A 8 8.38 -7.38 18.15
CA PHE A 8 7.27 -6.72 18.85
C PHE A 8 7.12 -7.23 20.29
N GLU A 9 7.27 -8.54 20.50
CA GLU A 9 7.25 -9.16 21.84
C GLU A 9 8.41 -8.66 22.72
N GLU A 10 9.59 -8.42 22.14
CA GLU A 10 10.77 -7.92 22.86
C GLU A 10 10.69 -6.42 23.14
N ARG A 11 10.32 -5.60 22.15
CA ARG A 11 10.36 -4.14 22.25
C ARG A 11 9.11 -3.54 22.88
N TYR A 12 7.97 -4.24 22.82
CA TYR A 12 6.67 -3.74 23.25
C TYR A 12 5.88 -4.83 24.00
N PRO A 13 6.37 -5.31 25.16
CA PRO A 13 5.79 -6.47 25.86
C PRO A 13 4.35 -6.25 26.36
N GLU A 14 3.92 -5.00 26.54
CA GLU A 14 2.57 -4.64 26.98
C GLU A 14 1.59 -4.42 25.81
N LEU A 15 2.06 -4.49 24.56
CA LEU A 15 1.21 -4.29 23.39
C LEU A 15 0.32 -5.52 23.18
N ASP A 16 -1.00 -5.33 23.13
CA ASP A 16 -1.93 -6.35 22.68
C ASP A 16 -1.76 -6.60 21.17
N PHE A 17 -0.89 -7.56 20.85
CA PHE A 17 -0.47 -7.89 19.49
C PHE A 17 -0.79 -9.34 19.15
N VAL A 18 -1.64 -9.52 18.13
CA VAL A 18 -2.01 -10.85 17.64
C VAL A 18 -1.56 -11.03 16.19
N PRO A 19 -0.53 -11.84 15.91
CA PRO A 19 -0.11 -12.11 14.54
C PRO A 19 -1.09 -13.08 13.85
N GLY A 20 -1.46 -12.75 12.61
CA GLY A 20 -2.33 -13.57 11.77
C GLY A 20 -1.66 -13.98 10.46
N ILE A 21 -1.85 -15.23 10.05
CA ILE A 21 -1.51 -15.71 8.71
C ILE A 21 -2.77 -15.80 7.87
N GLY A 22 -2.74 -15.28 6.65
CA GLY A 22 -3.86 -15.30 5.73
C GLY A 22 -3.57 -14.56 4.44
N ASP A 23 -4.52 -14.65 3.51
CA ASP A 23 -4.47 -14.01 2.20
C ASP A 23 -5.76 -13.23 1.97
N VAL A 24 -5.66 -12.00 1.48
CA VAL A 24 -6.80 -11.13 1.16
C VAL A 24 -7.69 -11.68 0.04
N ARG A 25 -7.20 -12.64 -0.75
CA ARG A 25 -7.98 -13.39 -1.72
C ARG A 25 -8.96 -14.37 -1.07
N GLN A 26 -8.67 -14.83 0.15
CA GLN A 26 -9.47 -15.83 0.84
C GLN A 26 -10.58 -15.19 1.68
N LYS A 27 -11.79 -15.12 1.10
CA LYS A 27 -12.96 -14.50 1.76
C LYS A 27 -13.27 -15.08 3.13
N LEU A 28 -13.24 -16.41 3.28
CA LEU A 28 -13.50 -17.08 4.56
C LEU A 28 -12.47 -16.72 5.63
N ARG A 29 -11.22 -16.44 5.22
CA ARG A 29 -10.17 -16.05 6.15
C ARG A 29 -10.35 -14.61 6.62
N LEU A 30 -10.74 -13.72 5.71
CA LEU A 30 -11.10 -12.34 6.06
C LEU A 30 -12.32 -12.31 6.97
N ASP A 31 -13.36 -13.07 6.63
CA ASP A 31 -14.57 -13.22 7.44
C ASP A 31 -14.25 -13.64 8.89
N TYR A 32 -13.45 -14.71 9.03
CA TYR A 32 -12.97 -15.15 10.35
C TYR A 32 -12.26 -14.02 11.11
N ALA A 33 -11.35 -13.29 10.46
CA ALA A 33 -10.58 -12.24 11.11
C ALA A 33 -11.47 -11.07 11.58
N PHE A 34 -12.43 -10.66 10.75
CA PHE A 34 -13.34 -9.55 11.07
C PHE A 34 -14.32 -9.94 12.17
N ARG A 35 -14.93 -11.13 12.09
CA ARG A 35 -15.84 -11.65 13.12
C ARG A 35 -15.14 -11.88 14.44
N LYS A 36 -13.88 -12.32 14.42
CA LYS A 36 -13.16 -12.61 15.66
C LYS A 36 -12.76 -11.33 16.40
N TRP A 37 -12.27 -10.33 15.67
CA TRP A 37 -11.63 -9.15 16.27
C TRP A 37 -12.40 -7.85 16.17
N HIS A 38 -13.53 -7.80 15.45
CA HIS A 38 -14.37 -6.61 15.27
C HIS A 38 -13.56 -5.29 15.09
N PRO A 39 -12.64 -5.26 14.12
CA PRO A 39 -11.66 -4.17 14.00
C PRO A 39 -12.33 -2.85 13.65
N GLN A 40 -12.13 -1.82 14.47
CA GLN A 40 -12.65 -0.45 14.24
C GLN A 40 -12.00 0.26 13.05
N VAL A 41 -10.71 0.02 12.83
CA VAL A 41 -9.93 0.59 11.72
C VAL A 41 -9.19 -0.52 10.98
N VAL A 42 -9.11 -0.43 9.66
CA VAL A 42 -8.22 -1.29 8.88
C VAL A 42 -7.26 -0.52 7.99
N PHE A 43 -5.99 -0.88 8.10
CA PHE A 43 -4.92 -0.49 7.20
C PHE A 43 -4.71 -1.58 6.16
N HIS A 44 -5.20 -1.37 4.95
CA HIS A 44 -5.03 -2.30 3.83
C HIS A 44 -3.74 -1.98 3.06
N ALA A 45 -2.66 -2.64 3.47
CA ALA A 45 -1.34 -2.53 2.87
C ALA A 45 -0.92 -3.74 2.01
N ALA A 46 -1.78 -4.75 1.87
CA ALA A 46 -1.46 -5.95 1.11
C ALA A 46 -1.57 -5.69 -0.41
N ALA A 47 -0.45 -5.88 -1.12
CA ALA A 47 -0.36 -5.74 -2.57
C ALA A 47 0.91 -6.39 -3.12
N TYR A 48 0.86 -6.84 -4.37
CA TYR A 48 2.06 -7.00 -5.17
C TYR A 48 2.47 -5.68 -5.79
N LYS A 49 3.76 -5.34 -5.64
CA LYS A 49 4.29 -4.00 -5.96
C LYS A 49 5.42 -3.99 -7.00
N HIS A 50 5.93 -5.16 -7.40
CA HIS A 50 7.06 -5.25 -8.31
C HIS A 50 6.58 -5.19 -9.77
N VAL A 51 6.80 -4.05 -10.44
CA VAL A 51 6.24 -3.78 -11.77
C VAL A 51 6.58 -4.87 -12.80
N PRO A 52 7.86 -5.21 -13.08
CA PRO A 52 8.17 -6.23 -14.08
C PRO A 52 7.51 -7.59 -13.79
N LEU A 53 7.51 -8.00 -12.52
CA LEU A 53 6.95 -9.29 -12.13
C LEU A 53 5.43 -9.33 -12.33
N MET A 54 4.75 -8.20 -12.15
CA MET A 54 3.31 -8.11 -12.33
C MET A 54 2.90 -7.92 -13.79
N ASP A 55 3.77 -7.35 -14.62
CA ASP A 55 3.55 -7.36 -16.07
C ASP A 55 3.67 -8.79 -16.62
N ASP A 56 4.60 -9.60 -16.08
CA ASP A 56 4.72 -11.03 -16.41
C ASP A 56 3.60 -11.90 -15.79
N ASN A 57 3.02 -11.47 -14.66
CA ASN A 57 2.00 -12.23 -13.91
C ASN A 57 0.72 -11.40 -13.69
N PRO A 58 0.01 -11.00 -14.76
CA PRO A 58 -1.08 -10.03 -14.67
C PRO A 58 -2.29 -10.56 -13.89
N CYS A 59 -2.60 -11.86 -14.00
CA CYS A 59 -3.70 -12.47 -13.27
C CYS A 59 -3.48 -12.39 -11.75
N GLU A 60 -2.27 -12.68 -11.28
CA GLU A 60 -1.93 -12.59 -9.85
C GLU A 60 -1.98 -11.15 -9.35
N ALA A 61 -1.56 -10.19 -10.17
CA ALA A 61 -1.69 -8.77 -9.87
C ALA A 61 -3.18 -8.38 -9.67
N VAL A 62 -4.06 -8.82 -10.57
CA VAL A 62 -5.51 -8.56 -10.47
C VAL A 62 -6.10 -9.20 -9.22
N LEU A 63 -5.82 -10.48 -8.98
CA LEU A 63 -6.38 -11.23 -7.86
C LEU A 63 -5.98 -10.64 -6.50
N VAL A 64 -4.72 -10.25 -6.33
CA VAL A 64 -4.27 -9.67 -5.05
C VAL A 64 -4.63 -8.19 -4.95
N ASN A 65 -4.27 -7.38 -5.94
CA ASN A 65 -4.38 -5.92 -5.80
C ASN A 65 -5.81 -5.43 -5.97
N ALA A 66 -6.58 -5.99 -6.91
CA ALA A 66 -7.95 -5.54 -7.17
C ALA A 66 -8.96 -6.39 -6.39
N THR A 67 -9.01 -7.71 -6.64
CA THR A 67 -9.98 -8.59 -5.98
C THR A 67 -9.75 -8.66 -4.47
N GLY A 68 -8.49 -8.75 -4.02
CA GLY A 68 -8.16 -8.72 -2.60
C GLY A 68 -8.59 -7.42 -1.91
N SER A 69 -8.37 -6.26 -2.55
CA SER A 69 -8.82 -4.97 -2.02
C SER A 69 -10.35 -4.87 -1.94
N ARG A 70 -11.05 -5.36 -2.98
CA ARG A 70 -12.50 -5.48 -2.95
C ARG A 70 -12.98 -6.34 -1.77
N ASN A 71 -12.42 -7.53 -1.59
CA ASN A 71 -12.84 -8.44 -0.52
C ASN A 71 -12.70 -7.77 0.86
N VAL A 72 -11.61 -7.03 1.09
CA VAL A 72 -11.41 -6.29 2.34
C VAL A 72 -12.46 -5.19 2.48
N ALA A 73 -12.68 -4.38 1.44
CA ALA A 73 -13.65 -3.29 1.46
C ALA A 73 -15.09 -3.78 1.71
N ASP A 74 -15.50 -4.87 1.05
CA ASP A 74 -16.83 -5.47 1.21
C ASP A 74 -17.06 -5.89 2.67
N LYS A 75 -16.05 -6.53 3.29
CA LYS A 75 -16.12 -6.93 4.70
C LYS A 75 -16.15 -5.75 5.66
N ARG A 76 -15.64 -4.57 5.28
CA ARG A 76 -15.66 -3.38 6.14
C ARG A 76 -17.09 -2.88 6.36
N ILE A 77 -17.90 -2.93 5.30
CA ILE A 77 -19.31 -2.56 5.34
C ILE A 77 -20.11 -3.62 6.12
N GLU A 78 -19.85 -4.91 5.86
CA GLU A 78 -20.56 -6.02 6.52
C GLU A 78 -20.38 -6.06 8.05
N TYR A 79 -19.23 -5.59 8.55
CA TYR A 79 -18.89 -5.62 9.97
C TYR A 79 -18.81 -4.21 10.60
N ASP A 80 -19.45 -3.20 9.97
CA ASP A 80 -19.63 -1.86 10.54
C ASP A 80 -18.32 -1.18 11.00
N VAL A 81 -17.29 -1.33 10.19
CA VAL A 81 -15.98 -0.75 10.49
C VAL A 81 -16.04 0.75 10.31
N GLU A 82 -15.48 1.50 11.26
CA GLU A 82 -15.48 2.96 11.22
C GLU A 82 -14.62 3.54 10.08
N MET A 83 -13.44 2.96 9.83
CA MET A 83 -12.51 3.47 8.82
C MET A 83 -11.68 2.39 8.12
N MET A 84 -11.48 2.56 6.81
CA MET A 84 -10.51 1.83 6.01
C MET A 84 -9.51 2.81 5.38
N VAL A 85 -8.21 2.57 5.63
CA VAL A 85 -7.10 3.25 4.97
C VAL A 85 -6.48 2.31 3.94
N MET A 86 -6.62 2.61 2.65
CA MET A 86 -5.99 1.86 1.58
C MET A 86 -4.66 2.49 1.18
N VAL A 87 -3.59 1.69 1.21
CA VAL A 87 -2.28 2.05 0.69
C VAL A 87 -2.29 1.89 -0.84
N SER A 88 -1.99 2.98 -1.54
CA SER A 88 -1.86 3.06 -3.00
C SER A 88 -0.51 3.68 -3.41
N THR A 89 -0.33 3.96 -4.70
CA THR A 89 0.95 4.36 -5.29
C THR A 89 0.76 5.49 -6.30
N ASP A 90 1.80 6.32 -6.46
CA ASP A 90 1.94 7.27 -7.57
C ASP A 90 1.69 6.65 -8.97
N LYS A 91 2.02 5.37 -9.14
CA LYS A 91 1.80 4.60 -10.38
C LYS A 91 0.33 4.38 -10.74
N ALA A 92 -0.61 4.70 -9.83
CA ALA A 92 -2.04 4.64 -10.09
C ALA A 92 -2.61 5.92 -10.73
N VAL A 93 -1.86 7.04 -10.76
CA VAL A 93 -2.39 8.35 -11.20
C VAL A 93 -2.65 8.39 -12.72
N ASN A 94 -1.78 7.76 -13.52
CA ASN A 94 -1.97 7.51 -14.95
C ASN A 94 -1.20 6.22 -15.29
N PRO A 95 -1.81 5.05 -15.04
CA PRO A 95 -1.06 3.81 -15.01
C PRO A 95 -0.58 3.42 -16.41
N THR A 96 0.71 3.10 -16.52
CA THR A 96 1.38 2.62 -17.74
C THR A 96 1.86 1.16 -17.62
N ASN A 97 1.47 0.47 -16.55
CA ASN A 97 1.82 -0.91 -16.25
C ASN A 97 0.69 -1.60 -15.47
N ILE A 98 0.69 -2.94 -15.46
CA ILE A 98 -0.39 -3.75 -14.87
C ILE A 98 -0.51 -3.50 -13.36
N MET A 99 0.61 -3.36 -12.66
CA MET A 99 0.61 -3.08 -11.22
C MET A 99 -0.13 -1.76 -10.92
N GLY A 100 0.18 -0.69 -11.64
CA GLY A 100 -0.51 0.60 -11.53
C GLY A 100 -1.99 0.50 -11.89
N CYS A 101 -2.34 -0.19 -12.97
CA CYS A 101 -3.73 -0.39 -13.40
C CYS A 101 -4.57 -1.09 -12.33
N THR A 102 -4.05 -2.17 -11.75
CA THR A 102 -4.76 -2.93 -10.71
C THR A 102 -4.95 -2.12 -9.42
N LYS A 103 -3.97 -1.29 -9.04
CA LYS A 103 -4.13 -0.36 -7.92
C LYS A 103 -5.15 0.75 -8.23
N ARG A 104 -5.15 1.28 -9.45
CA ARG A 104 -6.15 2.27 -9.88
C ARG A 104 -7.57 1.69 -9.84
N LEU A 105 -7.75 0.44 -10.28
CA LEU A 105 -9.02 -0.26 -10.17
C LEU A 105 -9.48 -0.41 -8.72
N ALA A 106 -8.56 -0.78 -7.81
CA ALA A 106 -8.85 -0.85 -6.38
C ALA A 106 -9.26 0.51 -5.79
N GLU A 107 -8.59 1.61 -6.19
CA GLU A 107 -8.96 2.96 -5.75
C GLU A 107 -10.38 3.34 -6.17
N ILE A 108 -10.72 3.10 -7.44
CA ILE A 108 -12.04 3.39 -7.98
C ILE A 108 -13.09 2.62 -7.18
N TYR A 109 -12.88 1.32 -6.95
CA TYR A 109 -13.82 0.50 -6.20
C TYR A 109 -14.08 1.06 -4.79
N VAL A 110 -13.00 1.31 -4.03
CA VAL A 110 -13.07 1.80 -2.66
C VAL A 110 -13.70 3.21 -2.59
N GLN A 111 -13.37 4.08 -3.54
CA GLN A 111 -13.94 5.43 -3.62
C GLN A 111 -15.43 5.39 -3.97
N THR A 112 -15.84 4.51 -4.88
CA THR A 112 -17.26 4.32 -5.21
C THR A 112 -18.03 3.90 -3.97
N GLN A 113 -17.54 2.94 -3.18
CA GLN A 113 -18.21 2.54 -1.93
C GLN A 113 -18.42 3.73 -0.97
N GLY A 114 -17.39 4.58 -0.80
CA GLY A 114 -17.52 5.80 0.01
C GLY A 114 -18.59 6.76 -0.52
N VAL A 115 -18.62 7.00 -1.84
CA VAL A 115 -19.63 7.86 -2.48
C VAL A 115 -21.04 7.27 -2.33
N GLU A 116 -21.23 5.97 -2.51
CA GLU A 116 -22.54 5.33 -2.34
C GLU A 116 -23.07 5.46 -0.90
N ILE A 117 -22.19 5.36 0.11
CA ILE A 117 -22.54 5.58 1.52
C ILE A 117 -22.92 7.04 1.77
N GLU A 118 -22.11 7.99 1.31
CA GLU A 118 -22.38 9.43 1.48
C GLU A 118 -23.72 9.85 0.84
N GLN A 119 -24.05 9.24 -0.29
CA GLN A 119 -25.31 9.47 -1.02
C GLN A 119 -26.48 8.64 -0.48
N ARG A 120 -26.29 7.89 0.60
CA ARG A 120 -27.30 7.00 1.22
C ARG A 120 -27.88 5.95 0.24
N ARG A 121 -27.11 5.60 -0.79
CA ARG A 121 -27.45 4.54 -1.75
C ARG A 121 -27.04 3.16 -1.25
N HIS A 122 -26.16 3.11 -0.26
CA HIS A 122 -25.77 1.91 0.45
C HIS A 122 -25.87 2.13 1.97
N CYS A 123 -26.27 1.09 2.71
CA CYS A 123 -26.22 1.12 4.18
C CYS A 123 -24.76 1.01 4.66
N GLY A 124 -24.44 1.73 5.74
CA GLY A 124 -23.12 1.75 6.35
C GLY A 124 -22.68 3.17 6.73
N TYR A 125 -21.58 3.26 7.48
CA TYR A 125 -20.96 4.54 7.88
C TYR A 125 -19.43 4.52 7.75
N THR A 126 -18.87 3.47 7.14
CA THR A 126 -17.43 3.31 6.96
C THR A 126 -16.83 4.46 6.15
N LYS A 127 -15.80 5.09 6.69
CA LYS A 127 -15.00 6.08 5.98
C LYS A 127 -13.88 5.41 5.19
N PHE A 128 -13.81 5.70 3.91
CA PHE A 128 -12.75 5.20 3.03
C PHE A 128 -11.72 6.28 2.75
N VAL A 129 -10.47 6.01 3.11
CA VAL A 129 -9.32 6.90 2.89
C VAL A 129 -8.32 6.19 2.00
N THR A 130 -7.85 6.85 0.94
CA THR A 130 -6.79 6.34 0.07
C THR A 130 -5.55 7.22 0.18
N THR A 131 -4.43 6.60 0.56
CA THR A 131 -3.13 7.27 0.63
C THR A 131 -2.24 6.78 -0.50
N ARG A 132 -1.69 7.70 -1.31
CA ARG A 132 -0.74 7.36 -2.37
C ARG A 132 0.69 7.65 -1.94
N PHE A 133 1.56 6.67 -2.08
CA PHE A 133 2.99 6.82 -1.78
C PHE A 133 3.84 6.79 -3.06
N GLY A 134 4.93 7.57 -3.05
CA GLY A 134 6.02 7.47 -4.01
C GLY A 134 7.01 6.36 -3.63
N ASN A 135 8.25 6.46 -4.09
CA ASN A 135 9.27 5.51 -3.69
C ASN A 135 9.65 5.72 -2.22
N VAL A 136 9.66 4.65 -1.42
CA VAL A 136 10.05 4.72 -0.01
C VAL A 136 11.50 4.25 0.16
N LEU A 137 12.33 5.10 0.75
CA LEU A 137 13.74 4.80 1.02
C LEU A 137 13.86 3.55 1.91
N GLY A 138 14.75 2.63 1.53
CA GLY A 138 15.01 1.41 2.29
C GLY A 138 13.86 0.40 2.31
N SER A 139 12.77 0.62 1.55
CA SER A 139 11.70 -0.39 1.43
C SER A 139 12.21 -1.67 0.77
N ASN A 140 11.66 -2.82 1.19
CA ASN A 140 11.93 -4.10 0.54
C ASN A 140 11.69 -3.98 -0.96
N SER A 141 12.57 -4.56 -1.79
CA SER A 141 12.54 -4.45 -3.26
C SER A 141 12.70 -3.04 -3.85
N SER A 142 13.22 -2.07 -3.10
CA SER A 142 13.74 -0.81 -3.65
C SER A 142 15.07 -1.02 -4.39
N VAL A 143 15.41 -0.07 -5.26
CA VAL A 143 16.69 -0.06 -6.00
C VAL A 143 17.90 0.13 -5.07
N ILE A 144 17.72 0.83 -3.95
CA ILE A 144 18.81 1.17 -3.02
C ILE A 144 19.48 -0.09 -2.41
N PRO A 145 18.74 -1.08 -1.87
CA PRO A 145 19.33 -2.35 -1.45
C PRO A 145 20.14 -3.04 -2.55
N ARG A 146 19.64 -3.06 -3.80
CA ARG A 146 20.32 -3.68 -4.93
C ARG A 146 21.63 -2.97 -5.26
N PHE A 147 21.65 -1.64 -5.23
CA PHE A 147 22.88 -0.87 -5.43
C PHE A 147 23.91 -1.13 -4.33
N ARG A 148 23.47 -1.19 -3.06
CA ARG A 148 24.37 -1.53 -1.95
C ARG A 148 24.99 -2.92 -2.13
N GLU A 149 24.21 -3.89 -2.59
CA GLU A 149 24.71 -5.24 -2.89
C GLU A 149 25.70 -5.26 -4.07
N GLN A 150 25.43 -4.51 -5.14
CA GLN A 150 26.33 -4.41 -6.30
C GLN A 150 27.68 -3.77 -5.93
N ILE A 151 27.64 -2.69 -5.14
CA ILE A 151 28.84 -2.02 -4.61
C ILE A 151 29.62 -2.97 -3.70
N ALA A 152 28.94 -3.68 -2.79
CA ALA A 152 29.59 -4.63 -1.88
C ALA A 152 30.28 -5.79 -2.64
N LYS A 153 29.74 -6.18 -3.81
CA LYS A 153 30.34 -7.18 -4.70
C LYS A 153 31.48 -6.63 -5.57
N GLY A 154 31.76 -5.32 -5.51
CA GLY A 154 32.80 -4.67 -6.33
C GLY A 154 32.49 -4.64 -7.83
N GLY A 155 31.24 -4.88 -8.22
CA GLY A 155 30.81 -4.91 -9.62
C GLY A 155 30.20 -3.58 -10.09
N PRO A 156 29.95 -3.41 -11.40
CA PRO A 156 29.29 -2.22 -11.93
C PRO A 156 27.85 -2.10 -11.43
N ILE A 157 27.42 -0.86 -11.18
CA ILE A 157 26.04 -0.54 -10.77
C ILE A 157 25.13 -0.61 -12.00
N THR A 158 24.02 -1.33 -11.91
CA THR A 158 23.06 -1.44 -13.01
C THR A 158 22.11 -0.26 -13.02
N VAL A 159 22.32 0.69 -13.92
CA VAL A 159 21.37 1.77 -14.20
C VAL A 159 20.49 1.37 -15.39
N THR A 160 19.18 1.32 -15.21
CA THR A 160 18.25 0.91 -16.28
C THR A 160 17.96 2.03 -17.26
N ARG A 161 17.66 3.24 -16.75
CA ARG A 161 17.28 4.42 -17.53
C ARG A 161 17.79 5.69 -16.85
N PRO A 162 18.95 6.24 -17.26
CA PRO A 162 19.61 7.38 -16.61
C PRO A 162 18.76 8.66 -16.57
N GLU A 163 17.85 8.81 -17.52
CA GLU A 163 16.97 9.96 -17.66
C GLU A 163 15.81 10.00 -16.67
N ILE A 164 15.55 8.89 -15.96
CA ILE A 164 14.41 8.79 -15.06
C ILE A 164 14.67 9.48 -13.73
N THR A 165 13.73 10.36 -13.36
CA THR A 165 13.66 10.94 -12.03
C THR A 165 12.67 10.16 -11.16
N HIS A 166 13.10 9.82 -9.95
CA HIS A 166 12.27 9.19 -8.94
C HIS A 166 12.10 10.11 -7.72
N PHE A 167 10.88 10.22 -7.20
CA PHE A 167 10.60 10.92 -5.96
C PHE A 167 10.66 9.94 -4.79
N PHE A 168 11.44 10.29 -3.77
CA PHE A 168 11.64 9.47 -2.59
C PHE A 168 11.07 10.12 -1.33
N MET A 169 10.63 9.28 -0.40
CA MET A 169 10.24 9.67 0.96
C MET A 169 10.81 8.71 2.00
N ALA A 170 10.99 9.18 3.22
CA ALA A 170 11.44 8.36 4.35
C ALA A 170 10.29 7.50 4.91
N ILE A 171 10.62 6.39 5.58
CA ILE A 171 9.62 5.50 6.21
C ILE A 171 8.78 6.24 7.26
N PRO A 172 9.34 7.06 8.19
CA PRO A 172 8.53 7.80 9.15
C PRO A 172 7.56 8.79 8.49
N GLU A 173 7.94 9.40 7.36
CA GLU A 173 7.07 10.28 6.58
C GLU A 173 5.92 9.49 5.92
N ALA A 174 6.18 8.25 5.49
CA ALA A 174 5.16 7.37 4.93
C ALA A 174 4.20 6.84 6.01
N CYS A 175 4.72 6.58 7.20
CA CYS A 175 3.96 6.11 8.36
C CYS A 175 3.25 7.23 9.13
N THR A 176 3.50 8.49 8.79
CA THR A 176 2.79 9.65 9.35
C THR A 176 1.84 10.21 8.27
N PRO A 177 0.65 9.60 8.06
CA PRO A 177 -0.34 10.22 7.19
C PRO A 177 -0.72 11.58 7.80
N GLY A 178 -0.28 12.65 7.16
CA GLY A 178 -0.83 13.98 7.39
C GLY A 178 -2.30 13.95 7.03
N CYS A 179 -3.17 13.73 8.02
CA CYS A 179 -4.61 13.71 7.86
C CYS A 179 -5.12 15.15 7.63
N LYS A 180 -4.83 15.72 6.45
CA LYS A 180 -5.53 16.90 5.93
C LYS A 180 -6.44 16.41 4.82
N ASN A 181 -7.71 16.29 5.17
CA ASN A 181 -8.77 15.91 4.26
C ASN A 181 -9.05 17.11 3.33
N ASP A 182 -8.76 17.00 2.04
CA ASP A 182 -9.39 17.91 1.08
C ASP A 182 -10.86 17.49 0.90
N ARG A 183 -11.71 18.40 0.42
CA ARG A 183 -13.14 18.13 0.19
C ARG A 183 -13.40 17.04 -0.88
N THR A 184 -12.35 16.39 -1.40
CA THR A 184 -12.41 15.34 -2.44
C THR A 184 -12.00 13.96 -1.92
N GLY A 185 -11.75 13.81 -0.61
CA GLY A 185 -11.34 12.53 -0.01
C GLY A 185 -9.93 12.07 -0.41
N ARG A 186 -9.10 12.99 -0.94
CA ARG A 186 -7.71 12.70 -1.32
C ARG A 186 -6.76 13.23 -0.25
N THR A 187 -6.06 12.31 0.42
CA THR A 187 -4.93 12.67 1.30
C THR A 187 -3.62 12.58 0.51
N TYR A 188 -2.93 13.70 0.38
CA TYR A 188 -1.55 13.78 -0.09
C TYR A 188 -0.62 13.87 1.13
N PRO A 189 0.56 13.21 1.12
CA PRO A 189 1.57 13.46 2.15
C PRO A 189 1.93 14.96 2.14
N GLY A 190 1.79 15.61 3.30
CA GLY A 190 2.00 17.05 3.44
C GLY A 190 3.43 17.46 3.08
N ARG A 191 3.59 18.53 2.27
CA ARG A 191 4.82 19.27 1.90
C ARG A 191 6.18 18.66 2.32
N GLY A 192 6.44 17.41 1.96
CA GLY A 192 7.66 16.66 2.28
C GLY A 192 8.50 16.29 1.05
N TYR A 193 8.13 16.78 -0.14
CA TYR A 193 8.93 16.61 -1.36
C TYR A 193 10.19 17.49 -1.28
N ARG A 194 11.23 17.09 -0.55
CA ARG A 194 12.50 17.84 -0.52
C ARG A 194 13.74 17.12 -1.01
N ASN A 195 13.69 15.82 -1.32
CA ASN A 195 14.88 15.10 -1.78
C ASN A 195 14.68 14.54 -3.19
N ARG A 196 14.95 15.40 -4.18
CA ARG A 196 15.10 15.06 -5.59
C ARG A 196 16.48 14.43 -5.76
N ILE A 197 16.55 13.12 -5.98
CA ILE A 197 17.81 12.45 -6.31
C ILE A 197 17.96 12.48 -7.83
N HIS A 198 18.91 13.25 -8.33
CA HIS A 198 19.35 13.19 -9.72
C HIS A 198 20.40 12.10 -9.82
N GLY A 199 20.08 11.02 -10.53
CA GLY A 199 21.08 10.05 -10.94
C GLY A 199 21.81 10.59 -12.16
N THR A 200 22.90 11.32 -11.95
CA THR A 200 23.90 11.54 -13.00
C THR A 200 25.16 10.82 -12.56
N GLU A 201 25.55 9.76 -13.25
CA GLU A 201 26.96 9.37 -13.23
C GLU A 201 27.39 8.81 -14.58
N THR A 202 28.56 9.31 -14.94
CA THR A 202 29.30 9.28 -16.20
C THR A 202 29.82 7.89 -16.58
N ARG A 203 29.77 7.63 -17.90
CA ARG A 203 30.48 6.63 -18.73
C ARG A 203 31.01 5.36 -18.08
#